data_AF-A0A383A9Z5-F1
#
_entry.id   AF-A0A383A9Z5-F1
#
_cell.length_a   1.000
_cell.length_b   1.000
_cell.length_c   1.000
_cell.angle_alpha   90.00
_cell.angle_beta   90.00
_cell.angle_gamma   90.00
#
_symmetry.space_group_name_H-M   'P 1'
#
loop_
_entity.id
_entity.type
_entity.pdbx_description
1 polymer ?
#
loop_
_entity_poly.entity_id
_entity_poly.type
_entity_poly.pdbx_seq_one_letter_code
_entity_poly.pdbx_strand_id
1 'polypeptide(L)'
;MGLKFKIIDAQIDESIIPQNIDHYEYSIRLAKLKVTDISKKNPNYTVIGADTIVSINNKILNKPKNCEEAKEMLNLLSNNIHQVITVVSFKNQSLDINENFHDVSFVSFYKLSDNEINYYINNYKPFDKAGSYGIQDYAGLFVKNIKGS
;
A
#
# COMPACT_ATOMS: atom_id res chain seq x y z
N MET A 1 -4.45 -17.78 9.54
CA MET A 1 -5.92 -18.00 9.40
C MET A 1 -6.33 -19.44 9.06
N GLY A 2 -5.45 -20.31 8.53
CA GLY A 2 -5.80 -21.73 8.32
C GLY A 2 -6.89 -22.00 7.25
N LEU A 3 -7.25 -20.99 6.46
CA LEU A 3 -8.24 -21.10 5.39
C LEU A 3 -7.59 -21.63 4.10
N LYS A 4 -8.34 -22.42 3.33
CA LYS A 4 -7.94 -22.82 1.97
C LYS A 4 -8.35 -21.72 0.99
N PHE A 5 -7.40 -21.23 0.20
CA PHE A 5 -7.65 -20.20 -0.81
C PHE A 5 -6.89 -20.50 -2.10
N LYS A 6 -7.27 -19.79 -3.17
CA LYS A 6 -6.54 -19.74 -4.44
C LYS A 6 -6.11 -18.31 -4.68
N ILE A 7 -4.93 -18.13 -5.28
CA ILE A 7 -4.43 -16.83 -5.71
C ILE A 7 -4.82 -16.65 -7.17
N ILE A 8 -5.43 -15.51 -7.48
CA ILE A 8 -5.78 -15.10 -8.84
C ILE A 8 -5.21 -13.71 -9.02
N ASP A 9 -4.40 -13.53 -10.07
CA ASP A 9 -3.85 -12.22 -10.41
C ASP A 9 -4.94 -11.29 -10.94
N ALA A 10 -5.09 -10.14 -10.31
CA ALA A 10 -6.02 -9.11 -10.73
C ALA A 10 -5.31 -8.21 -11.75
N GLN A 11 -5.44 -8.57 -13.02
CA GLN A 11 -4.96 -7.78 -14.16
C GLN A 11 -5.78 -6.47 -14.27
N ILE A 12 -5.44 -5.48 -13.44
CA ILE A 12 -6.13 -4.19 -13.35
C ILE A 12 -5.26 -3.06 -13.90
N ASP A 13 -5.91 -2.09 -14.54
CA ASP A 13 -5.29 -0.81 -14.89
C ASP A 13 -5.61 0.21 -13.80
N GLU A 14 -4.63 0.53 -12.98
CA GLU A 14 -4.79 1.50 -11.88
C GLU A 14 -4.94 2.95 -12.38
N SER A 15 -4.53 3.24 -13.62
CA SER A 15 -4.56 4.59 -14.19
C SER A 15 -5.97 5.13 -14.41
N ILE A 16 -6.99 4.27 -14.37
CA ILE A 16 -8.39 4.64 -14.50
C ILE A 16 -8.93 5.40 -13.28
N ILE A 17 -8.22 5.37 -12.14
CA ILE A 17 -8.63 6.06 -10.93
C ILE A 17 -8.04 7.48 -10.94
N PRO A 18 -8.88 8.53 -10.84
CA PRO A 18 -8.39 9.89 -10.74
C PRO A 18 -7.55 10.08 -9.47
N GLN A 19 -6.40 10.74 -9.58
CA GLN A 19 -5.53 11.03 -8.43
C GLN A 19 -5.95 12.27 -7.64
N ASN A 20 -6.92 13.04 -8.14
CA ASN A 20 -7.44 14.26 -7.51
C ASN A 20 -8.61 14.02 -6.54
N ILE A 21 -8.74 12.79 -6.04
CA ILE A 21 -9.72 12.42 -5.02
C ILE A 21 -9.04 12.25 -3.67
N ASP A 22 -9.84 12.17 -2.62
CA ASP A 22 -9.36 11.85 -1.28
C ASP A 22 -8.57 10.53 -1.27
N HIS A 23 -7.47 10.47 -0.50
CA HIS A 23 -6.55 9.33 -0.50
C HIS A 23 -7.23 8.04 -0.03
N TYR A 24 -8.13 8.16 0.93
CA TYR A 24 -8.88 7.01 1.41
C TYR A 24 -9.87 6.53 0.35
N GLU A 25 -10.56 7.44 -0.34
CA GLU A 25 -11.39 7.07 -1.50
C GLU A 25 -10.58 6.43 -2.63
N TYR A 26 -9.37 6.92 -2.91
CA TYR A 26 -8.45 6.35 -3.89
C TYR A 26 -8.08 4.90 -3.55
N SER A 27 -7.67 4.64 -2.30
CA SER A 27 -7.31 3.29 -1.86
C SER A 27 -8.49 2.31 -1.90
N ILE A 28 -9.70 2.78 -1.54
CA ILE A 28 -10.92 1.96 -1.67
C ILE A 28 -11.19 1.57 -3.13
N ARG A 29 -11.07 2.52 -4.06
CA ARG A 29 -11.31 2.24 -5.47
C ARG A 29 -10.32 1.21 -5.99
N LEU A 30 -9.04 1.30 -5.63
CA LEU A 30 -8.02 0.31 -6.00
C LEU A 30 -8.35 -1.10 -5.48
N ALA A 31 -8.65 -1.23 -4.18
CA ALA A 31 -9.00 -2.52 -3.59
C ALA A 31 -10.27 -3.12 -4.23
N LYS A 32 -11.27 -2.29 -4.54
CA LYS A 32 -12.50 -2.70 -5.25
C LYS A 32 -12.24 -3.17 -6.67
N LEU A 33 -11.34 -2.52 -7.41
CA LEU A 33 -10.99 -2.94 -8.77
C LEU A 33 -10.41 -4.36 -8.77
N LYS A 34 -9.56 -4.68 -7.78
CA LYS A 34 -8.93 -6.00 -7.65
C LYS A 34 -9.94 -7.15 -7.49
N VAL A 35 -11.09 -6.90 -6.89
CA VAL A 35 -12.12 -7.94 -6.66
C VAL A 35 -13.24 -7.96 -7.70
N THR A 36 -13.45 -6.86 -8.43
CA THR A 36 -14.67 -6.65 -9.21
C THR A 36 -14.84 -7.66 -10.34
N ASP A 37 -13.84 -7.86 -11.19
CA ASP A 37 -13.99 -8.77 -12.33
C ASP A 37 -13.77 -10.24 -11.94
N ILE A 38 -12.93 -10.49 -10.93
CA ILE A 38 -12.71 -11.85 -10.42
C ILE A 38 -13.98 -12.38 -9.76
N SER A 39 -14.69 -11.57 -8.96
CA SER A 39 -15.95 -11.98 -8.31
C SER A 39 -17.06 -12.31 -9.31
N LYS A 40 -17.17 -11.55 -10.41
CA LYS A 40 -18.14 -11.85 -11.49
C LYS A 40 -17.90 -13.23 -12.11
N LYS A 41 -16.63 -13.60 -12.30
CA LYS A 41 -16.22 -14.90 -12.88
C LYS A 41 -16.31 -16.05 -11.87
N ASN A 42 -16.40 -15.75 -10.57
CA ASN A 42 -16.39 -16.73 -9.48
C ASN A 42 -17.52 -16.43 -8.47
N PRO A 43 -18.80 -16.46 -8.89
CA PRO A 43 -19.91 -15.91 -8.10
C PRO A 43 -20.11 -16.57 -6.73
N ASN A 44 -19.79 -17.86 -6.62
CA ASN A 44 -19.93 -18.65 -5.39
C ASN A 44 -18.73 -18.55 -4.44
N TYR A 45 -17.69 -17.80 -4.79
CA TYR A 45 -16.50 -17.62 -3.97
C TYR A 45 -16.43 -16.20 -3.41
N THR A 46 -15.97 -16.09 -2.16
CA THR A 46 -15.59 -14.79 -1.60
C THR A 46 -14.23 -14.39 -2.14
N VAL A 47 -14.21 -13.33 -2.93
CA VAL A 47 -13.00 -12.72 -3.47
C VAL A 47 -12.54 -11.64 -2.52
N ILE A 48 -11.26 -11.68 -2.15
CA ILE A 48 -10.61 -10.73 -1.26
C ILE A 48 -9.53 -10.02 -2.07
N GLY A 49 -9.53 -8.68 -2.03
CA GLY A 49 -8.51 -7.86 -2.68
C GLY A 49 -8.10 -6.77 -1.71
N ALA A 50 -6.81 -6.42 -1.72
CA ALA A 50 -6.29 -5.40 -0.83
C ALA A 50 -5.40 -4.42 -1.58
N ASP A 51 -5.34 -3.20 -1.06
CA ASP A 51 -4.45 -2.17 -1.53
C ASP A 51 -3.85 -1.42 -0.34
N THR A 52 -2.60 -0.97 -0.49
CA THR A 52 -1.89 -0.23 0.56
C THR A 52 -1.23 0.99 -0.07
N ILE A 53 -1.52 2.16 0.47
CA ILE A 53 -0.87 3.42 0.09
C ILE A 53 -0.10 4.00 1.27
N VAL A 54 0.95 4.76 0.95
CA VAL A 54 1.66 5.59 1.92
C VAL A 54 1.32 7.05 1.65
N SER A 55 0.96 7.82 2.67
CA SER A 55 0.70 9.25 2.52
C SER A 55 1.29 10.10 3.64
N ILE A 56 1.76 11.29 3.27
CA ILE A 56 2.30 12.29 4.19
C ILE A 56 1.89 13.68 3.71
N ASN A 57 1.43 14.55 4.62
CA ASN A 57 1.01 15.93 4.31
C ASN A 57 0.05 16.03 3.10
N ASN A 58 -0.98 15.17 3.05
CA ASN A 58 -1.92 15.09 1.93
C ASN A 58 -1.28 14.83 0.55
N LYS A 59 -0.12 14.16 0.52
CA LYS A 59 0.49 13.59 -0.69
C LYS A 59 0.57 12.06 -0.62
N ILE A 60 0.09 11.36 -1.65
CA ILE A 60 0.31 9.92 -1.82
C ILE A 60 1.74 9.69 -2.34
N LEU A 61 2.45 8.77 -1.72
CA LEU A 61 3.75 8.27 -2.16
C LEU A 61 3.56 6.90 -2.82
N ASN A 62 3.55 6.89 -4.15
CA ASN A 62 3.47 5.67 -4.94
C ASN A 62 4.82 4.92 -4.93
N LYS A 63 4.92 3.89 -5.77
CA LYS A 63 6.19 3.22 -6.05
C LYS A 63 7.14 4.18 -6.77
N PRO A 64 8.40 4.31 -6.34
CA PRO A 64 9.34 5.22 -7.01
C PRO A 64 9.74 4.67 -8.37
N LYS A 65 9.84 5.53 -9.38
CA LYS A 65 10.22 5.16 -10.75
C LYS A 65 11.73 4.94 -10.89
N ASN A 66 12.52 5.53 -9.99
CA ASN A 66 13.98 5.49 -10.04
C ASN A 66 14.59 5.77 -8.65
N CYS A 67 15.92 5.70 -8.59
CA CYS A 67 16.71 5.94 -7.38
C CYS A 67 16.48 7.33 -6.76
N GLU A 68 16.41 8.37 -7.59
CA GLU A 68 16.22 9.75 -7.12
C GLU A 68 14.85 9.93 -6.46
N GLU A 69 13.79 9.44 -7.08
CA GLU A 69 12.45 9.47 -6.50
C GLU A 69 12.39 8.67 -5.19
N ALA A 70 13.08 7.54 -5.11
CA ALA A 70 13.17 6.77 -3.87
C ALA A 70 13.88 7.56 -2.75
N LYS A 71 14.95 8.27 -3.09
CA LYS A 71 15.71 9.12 -2.17
C LYS A 71 14.89 10.33 -1.71
N GLU A 72 14.15 10.97 -2.61
CA GLU A 72 13.24 12.07 -2.28
C GLU A 72 12.14 11.62 -1.31
N MET A 73 11.52 10.46 -1.57
CA MET A 73 10.51 9.88 -0.69
C MET A 73 11.09 9.58 0.70
N LEU A 74 12.23 8.89 0.78
CA LEU A 74 12.86 8.56 2.07
C LEU A 74 13.30 9.80 2.86
N ASN A 75 13.79 10.84 2.17
CA ASN A 75 14.09 12.13 2.81
C ASN A 75 12.84 12.84 3.34
N LEU A 76 11.73 12.76 2.61
CA LEU A 76 10.45 13.31 3.06
C LEU A 76 9.92 12.57 4.30
N LEU A 77 10.09 11.24 4.36
CA LEU A 77 9.67 10.44 5.52
C LEU A 77 10.61 10.59 6.73
N SER A 78 11.89 10.89 6.51
CA SER A 78 12.94 11.05 7.53
C SER A 78 12.53 12.05 8.63
N ASN A 79 12.54 11.61 9.88
CA ASN A 79 12.12 12.39 11.07
C ASN A 79 10.66 12.91 11.02
N ASN A 80 9.80 12.29 10.22
CA ASN A 80 8.39 12.64 10.10
C ASN A 80 7.47 11.46 10.46
N ILE A 81 6.17 11.76 10.55
CA ILE A 81 5.09 10.78 10.71
C ILE A 81 4.30 10.73 9.40
N HIS A 82 4.06 9.53 8.90
CA HIS A 82 3.24 9.27 7.73
C HIS A 82 2.17 8.24 8.03
N GLN A 83 1.15 8.21 7.18
CA GLN A 83 0.06 7.24 7.24
C GLN A 83 0.34 6.11 6.25
N VAL A 84 0.13 4.88 6.71
CA VAL A 84 0.01 3.69 5.88
C VAL A 84 -1.44 3.29 5.92
N ILE A 85 -2.13 3.44 4.80
CA ILE A 85 -3.56 3.16 4.68
C ILE A 85 -3.69 1.85 3.93
N THR A 86 -4.28 0.84 4.56
CA THR A 86 -4.57 -0.44 3.91
C THR A 86 -6.08 -0.59 3.80
N VAL A 87 -6.57 -0.88 2.60
CA VAL A 87 -7.96 -1.23 2.35
C VAL A 87 -8.06 -2.68 1.93
N VAL A 88 -9.04 -3.39 2.48
CA VAL A 88 -9.40 -4.75 2.11
C VAL A 88 -10.84 -4.77 1.65
N SER A 89 -11.07 -5.17 0.40
CA SER A 89 -12.38 -5.35 -0.21
C SER A 89 -12.75 -6.83 -0.25
N PHE A 90 -13.98 -7.13 0.14
CA PHE A 90 -14.60 -8.46 0.08
C PHE A 90 -15.77 -8.43 -0.89
N LYS A 91 -15.80 -9.37 -1.83
CA LYS A 91 -16.91 -9.49 -2.78
C LYS A 91 -17.34 -10.93 -3.00
N ASN A 92 -18.63 -11.21 -2.82
CA ASN A 92 -19.25 -12.50 -3.13
C ASN A 92 -20.60 -12.23 -3.81
N GLN A 93 -20.79 -12.72 -5.03
CA GLN A 93 -21.99 -12.43 -5.82
C GLN A 93 -23.20 -13.21 -5.29
N SER A 94 -23.02 -14.49 -4.95
CA SER A 94 -24.11 -15.36 -4.52
C SER A 94 -24.63 -15.05 -3.12
N LEU A 95 -23.79 -14.48 -2.26
CA LEU A 95 -24.13 -14.07 -0.89
C LEU A 95 -24.43 -12.55 -0.77
N ASP A 96 -24.40 -11.81 -1.88
CA ASP A 96 -24.55 -10.35 -1.91
C ASP A 96 -23.62 -9.60 -0.93
N ILE A 97 -22.36 -10.05 -0.86
CA ILE A 97 -21.34 -9.41 -0.01
C ILE A 97 -20.58 -8.41 -0.86
N ASN A 98 -20.51 -7.16 -0.39
CA ASN A 98 -19.70 -6.09 -0.98
C ASN A 98 -19.20 -5.14 0.11
N GLU A 99 -18.25 -5.62 0.91
CA GLU A 99 -17.75 -4.92 2.09
C GLU A 99 -16.34 -4.39 1.87
N ASN A 100 -16.03 -3.27 2.51
CA ASN A 100 -14.70 -2.67 2.49
C ASN A 100 -14.29 -2.31 3.90
N PHE A 101 -13.14 -2.81 4.31
CA PHE A 101 -12.52 -2.50 5.58
C PHE A 101 -11.25 -1.74 5.32
N HIS A 102 -10.88 -0.87 6.24
CA HIS A 102 -9.61 -0.19 6.17
C HIS A 102 -8.99 -0.09 7.54
N ASP A 103 -7.68 0.05 7.55
CA ASP A 103 -6.95 0.49 8.72
C ASP A 103 -5.91 1.55 8.34
N VAL A 104 -5.63 2.43 9.29
CA VAL A 104 -4.66 3.52 9.13
C VAL A 104 -3.62 3.40 10.24
N SER A 105 -2.40 3.04 9.84
CA SER A 105 -1.26 2.97 10.74
C SER A 105 -0.41 4.24 10.59
N PHE A 106 -0.11 4.90 11.70
CA PHE A 106 0.80 6.03 11.75
C PHE A 106 2.21 5.51 12.04
N VAL A 107 3.11 5.70 11.10
CA VAL A 107 4.50 5.27 11.20
C VAL A 107 5.37 6.51 11.35
N SER A 108 6.24 6.52 12.34
CA SER A 108 7.24 7.58 12.53
C SER A 108 8.63 7.05 12.28
N PHE A 109 9.44 7.80 11.52
CA PHE A 109 10.83 7.44 11.26
C PHE A 109 11.80 8.19 12.18
N TYR A 110 12.95 7.56 12.43
CA TYR A 110 14.13 8.29 12.90
C TYR A 110 14.59 9.31 11.86
N LYS A 111 15.48 10.22 12.28
CA LYS A 111 16.23 11.03 11.32
C LYS A 111 17.21 10.12 10.59
N LEU A 112 17.00 9.98 9.28
CA LEU A 112 17.87 9.24 8.38
C LEU A 112 18.95 10.17 7.81
N SER A 113 20.16 9.65 7.74
CA SER A 113 21.28 10.24 7.00
C SER A 113 21.26 9.82 5.53
N ASP A 114 21.92 10.60 4.67
CA ASP A 114 22.06 10.25 3.25
C ASP A 114 22.75 8.89 3.05
N ASN A 115 23.70 8.53 3.92
CA ASN A 115 24.40 7.25 3.85
C ASN A 115 23.45 6.08 4.10
N GLU A 116 22.56 6.19 5.10
CA GLU A 116 21.56 5.15 5.38
C GLU A 116 20.56 5.00 4.24
N ILE A 117 20.08 6.12 3.69
CA ILE A 117 19.15 6.14 2.56
C ILE A 117 19.80 5.50 1.32
N ASN A 118 21.00 5.94 0.94
CA ASN A 118 21.71 5.41 -0.22
C ASN A 118 22.05 3.93 -0.04
N TYR A 119 22.51 3.54 1.15
CA TYR A 119 22.79 2.14 1.46
C TYR A 119 21.55 1.28 1.28
N TYR A 120 20.42 1.71 1.83
CA TYR A 120 19.17 0.98 1.72
C TYR A 120 18.68 0.85 0.27
N ILE A 121 18.66 1.94 -0.50
CA ILE A 121 18.22 1.91 -1.91
C ILE A 121 19.11 0.95 -2.72
N ASN A 122 20.43 1.02 -2.55
CA ASN A 122 21.38 0.20 -3.32
C ASN A 122 21.27 -1.30 -3.00
N ASN A 123 21.07 -1.65 -1.72
CA ASN A 123 21.07 -3.05 -1.28
C ASN A 123 19.68 -3.71 -1.34
N TYR A 124 18.59 -2.95 -1.15
CA TYR A 124 17.24 -3.48 -1.00
C TYR A 124 16.29 -3.11 -2.14
N LYS A 125 16.68 -2.15 -3.00
CA LYS A 125 15.99 -1.80 -4.26
C LYS A 125 14.47 -1.65 -4.09
N PRO A 126 13.98 -0.67 -3.30
CA PRO A 126 12.58 -0.57 -2.89
C PRO A 126 11.63 -0.07 -3.99
N PHE A 127 11.96 -0.30 -5.26
CA PHE A 127 11.23 0.22 -6.42
C PHE A 127 9.83 -0.38 -6.60
N ASP A 128 9.55 -1.49 -5.90
CA ASP A 128 8.24 -2.15 -5.89
C ASP A 128 7.35 -1.70 -4.71
N LYS A 129 7.82 -0.78 -3.84
CA LYS A 129 7.15 -0.41 -2.58
C LYS A 129 6.66 1.03 -2.60
N ALA A 130 5.38 1.22 -2.25
CA ALA A 130 4.83 2.54 -2.00
C ALA A 130 5.59 3.23 -0.85
N GLY A 131 5.90 4.52 -1.01
CA GLY A 131 6.71 5.25 -0.03
C GLY A 131 8.19 4.83 0.02
N SER A 132 8.64 3.99 -0.92
CA SER A 132 10.03 3.54 -1.04
C SER A 132 10.58 2.76 0.14
N TYR A 133 9.74 2.09 0.95
CA TYR A 133 10.22 1.27 2.06
C TYR A 133 9.35 0.04 2.34
N GLY A 134 9.94 -1.01 2.91
CA GLY A 134 9.22 -2.18 3.41
C GLY A 134 9.52 -2.40 4.88
N ILE A 135 8.52 -2.38 5.75
CA ILE A 135 8.78 -2.53 7.19
C ILE A 135 9.39 -3.89 7.59
N GLN A 136 9.19 -4.91 6.74
CA GLN A 136 9.71 -6.27 6.96
C GLN A 136 11.17 -6.44 6.50
N ASP A 137 11.74 -5.44 5.84
CA ASP A 137 13.14 -5.44 5.39
C ASP A 137 14.00 -4.52 6.29
N TYR A 138 15.17 -4.11 5.81
CA TYR A 138 16.10 -3.24 6.53
C TYR A 138 15.49 -1.89 6.94
N ALA A 139 14.49 -1.40 6.20
CA ALA A 139 13.79 -0.18 6.56
C ALA A 139 13.01 -0.29 7.88
N GLY A 140 12.83 -1.50 8.44
CA GLY A 140 12.37 -1.67 9.82
C GLY A 140 13.26 -0.93 10.84
N LEU A 141 14.56 -0.74 10.55
CA LEU A 141 15.47 0.05 11.39
C LEU A 141 15.21 1.55 11.33
N PHE A 142 14.52 2.02 10.28
CA PHE A 142 14.15 3.43 10.14
C PHE A 142 12.94 3.78 11.03
N VAL A 143 12.13 2.79 11.39
CA VAL A 143 10.89 2.97 12.15
C VAL A 143 11.21 3.23 13.62
N LYS A 144 10.81 4.40 14.10
CA LYS A 144 10.88 4.81 15.51
C LYS A 144 9.68 4.33 16.31
N ASN A 145 8.48 4.41 15.73
CA ASN A 145 7.24 3.99 16.38
C ASN A 145 6.14 3.75 15.34
N ILE A 146 5.20 2.86 15.67
CA ILE A 146 3.98 2.58 14.91
C ILE A 146 2.79 2.75 15.85
N LYS A 147 1.73 3.41 15.38
CA LYS A 147 0.43 3.44 16.03
C LYS A 147 -0.64 3.00 15.02
N GLY A 148 -1.14 1.78 15.20
CA GLY A 148 -2.05 1.10 14.28
C GLY A 148 -1.79 -0.40 14.30
N SER A 149 -2.23 -1.13 13.26
CA SER A 149 -1.91 -2.54 13.05
C SER A 149 -0.74 -2.79 12.11
#